data_AF-A0A915PML0-F1
#
_entry.id   AF-A0A915PML0-F1
#
_cell.length_a   1.000
_cell.length_b   1.000
_cell.length_c   1.000
_cell.angle_alpha   90.00
_cell.angle_beta   90.00
_cell.angle_gamma   90.00
#
_symmetry.space_group_name_H-M   'P 1'
#
loop_
_entity.id
_entity.type
_entity.pdbx_description
1 polymer ?
#
loop_
_entity_poly.entity_id
_entity_poly.type
_entity_poly.pdbx_seq_one_letter_code
_entity_poly.pdbx_strand_id
1 'polypeptide(L)'
;MQLVYGSPASAAQLDSILFDPSPLNQPIANISVVKTSVQHHEVHSTTNTANHDSGNGDKMETAWECGTDQLTKLVSESKIKRHCPRLRSPINQCCINHDYCYDKQFGKELCDDTFCNCLNTATINNPVCNKRDARSFCELVRAFGETAYMQAGRPLSD
;
A
#
# COMPACT_ATOMS: atom_id res chain seq x y z
N MET A 1 29.73 50.33 1.06
CA MET A 1 29.44 49.04 1.70
C MET A 1 28.01 49.10 2.25
N GLN A 2 27.03 48.58 1.52
CA GLN A 2 25.65 48.43 2.00
C GLN A 2 25.40 46.93 2.17
N LEU A 3 25.11 46.51 3.39
CA LEU A 3 24.60 45.19 3.73
C LEU A 3 23.14 45.38 4.13
N VAL A 4 22.21 44.85 3.34
CA VAL A 4 20.82 44.68 3.79
C VAL A 4 20.54 43.19 3.71
N TYR A 5 20.48 42.58 4.90
CA TYR A 5 20.18 41.19 5.12
C TYR A 5 18.69 40.92 4.83
N GLY A 6 18.43 39.79 4.17
CA GLY A 6 17.08 39.30 3.88
C GLY A 6 16.29 38.94 5.15
N SER A 7 14.97 39.12 5.07
CA SER A 7 14.03 38.62 6.07
C SER A 7 13.54 37.21 5.71
N PRO A 8 13.19 36.39 6.72
CA PRO A 8 13.05 34.95 6.59
C PRO A 8 11.68 34.50 6.06
N ALA A 9 11.69 33.29 5.52
CA ALA A 9 10.54 32.55 5.03
C ALA A 9 9.42 32.43 6.09
N SER A 10 8.19 32.62 5.62
CA SER A 10 6.97 32.35 6.37
C SER A 10 6.85 30.86 6.68
N ALA A 11 6.79 30.52 7.96
CA ALA A 11 6.42 29.20 8.47
C ALA A 11 4.95 28.91 8.14
N ALA A 12 4.71 28.09 7.12
CA ALA A 12 3.40 27.51 6.88
C ALA A 12 3.27 26.20 7.67
N GLN A 13 2.53 26.33 8.77
CA GLN A 13 1.76 25.35 9.54
C GLN A 13 1.83 23.89 9.05
N LEU A 14 2.52 23.07 9.84
CA LEU A 14 2.35 21.62 9.91
C LEU A 14 1.03 21.32 10.61
N ASP A 15 -0.04 21.09 9.85
CA ASP A 15 -1.20 20.38 10.38
C ASP A 15 -0.82 18.92 10.61
N SER A 16 -0.68 18.57 11.87
CA SER A 16 -0.52 17.22 12.38
C SER A 16 -1.70 16.36 11.90
N ILE A 17 -1.45 15.48 10.94
CA ILE A 17 -2.36 14.38 10.65
C ILE A 17 -2.19 13.39 11.81
N LEU A 18 -2.99 13.60 12.85
CA LEU A 18 -3.11 12.71 13.99
C LEU A 18 -3.69 11.38 13.47
N PHE A 19 -2.82 10.39 13.25
CA PHE A 19 -3.24 9.00 13.37
C PHE A 19 -3.55 8.79 14.85
N ASP A 20 -4.82 8.90 15.23
CA ASP A 20 -5.32 8.58 16.56
C ASP A 20 -5.21 7.05 16.76
N PRO A 21 -4.29 6.55 17.61
CA PRO A 21 -4.24 5.15 17.97
C PRO A 21 -4.99 5.00 19.30
N SER A 22 -6.30 5.21 19.30
CA SER A 22 -7.11 4.91 20.48
C SER A 22 -7.50 3.42 20.52
N PRO A 23 -7.38 2.77 21.69
CA PRO A 23 -7.59 1.33 21.84
C PRO A 23 -9.08 0.97 21.76
N LEU A 24 -9.34 -0.21 21.18
CA LEU A 24 -10.60 -0.93 21.23
C LEU A 24 -11.10 -1.07 22.69
N ASN A 25 -11.95 -0.14 23.13
CA ASN A 25 -12.88 -0.40 24.23
C ASN A 25 -14.14 0.43 24.05
N GLN A 26 -14.99 0.01 23.11
CA GLN A 26 -16.39 0.40 23.09
C GLN A 26 -17.23 -0.79 23.56
N PRO A 27 -18.29 -0.56 24.37
CA PRO A 27 -19.17 -1.63 24.80
C PRO A 27 -19.86 -2.23 23.58
N ILE A 28 -19.72 -3.54 23.41
CA ILE A 28 -20.38 -4.31 22.36
C ILE A 28 -21.90 -4.22 22.61
N ALA A 29 -22.59 -3.43 21.80
CA ALA A 29 -24.04 -3.53 21.68
C ALA A 29 -24.37 -4.90 21.06
N ASN A 30 -25.27 -5.63 21.71
CA ASN A 30 -25.67 -7.00 21.38
C ASN A 30 -26.02 -7.18 19.90
N ILE A 31 -25.09 -7.75 19.13
CA ILE A 31 -25.39 -8.33 17.82
C ILE A 31 -25.94 -9.74 18.09
N SER A 32 -27.22 -9.95 17.74
CA SER A 32 -27.83 -11.28 17.74
C SER A 32 -27.09 -12.19 16.76
N VAL A 33 -26.31 -13.12 17.30
CA VAL A 33 -25.61 -14.16 16.54
C VAL A 33 -26.65 -15.09 15.92
N VAL A 34 -26.88 -14.96 14.62
CA VAL A 34 -27.48 -16.02 13.82
C VAL A 34 -26.48 -17.18 13.80
N LYS A 35 -26.80 -18.26 14.50
CA LYS A 35 -26.05 -19.52 14.44
C LYS A 35 -26.19 -20.10 13.04
N THR A 36 -25.19 -19.89 12.19
CA THR A 36 -25.00 -20.71 11.00
C THR A 36 -23.82 -21.63 11.27
N SER A 37 -24.13 -22.93 11.34
CA SER A 37 -23.20 -24.01 11.68
C SER A 37 -22.02 -24.04 10.71
N VAL A 38 -20.81 -24.05 11.27
CA VAL A 38 -19.54 -24.19 10.55
C VAL A 38 -19.43 -25.62 10.01
N GLN A 39 -19.22 -25.76 8.70
CA GLN A 39 -18.59 -26.95 8.13
C GLN A 39 -17.14 -26.57 7.76
N HIS A 40 -16.18 -27.21 8.43
CA HIS A 40 -14.78 -27.19 8.06
C HIS A 40 -14.65 -27.81 6.66
N HIS A 41 -14.13 -27.05 5.69
CA HIS A 41 -13.60 -27.63 4.45
C HIS A 41 -12.10 -27.37 4.38
N GLU A 42 -11.39 -28.48 4.51
CA GLU A 42 -9.97 -28.70 4.30
C GLU A 42 -9.55 -28.16 2.92
N VAL A 43 -8.64 -27.17 2.88
CA VAL A 43 -8.08 -26.69 1.60
C VAL A 43 -6.89 -27.58 1.27
N HIS A 44 -7.18 -28.66 0.54
CA HIS A 44 -6.18 -29.47 -0.12
C HIS A 44 -5.55 -28.69 -1.28
N SER A 45 -4.22 -28.66 -1.31
CA SER A 45 -3.41 -28.26 -2.45
C SER A 45 -3.65 -29.24 -3.60
N THR A 46 -4.17 -28.77 -4.74
CA THR A 46 -4.16 -29.51 -6.00
C THR A 46 -3.73 -28.61 -7.14
N THR A 47 -2.51 -28.85 -7.63
CA THR A 47 -2.09 -28.55 -8.99
C THR A 47 -2.96 -29.31 -9.99
N ASN A 48 -3.41 -28.65 -11.07
CA ASN A 48 -3.50 -29.25 -12.41
C ASN A 48 -3.87 -28.22 -13.51
N THR A 49 -2.89 -28.04 -14.41
CA THR A 49 -2.97 -27.98 -15.87
C THR A 49 -4.11 -27.25 -16.60
N ALA A 50 -3.68 -26.16 -17.26
CA ALA A 50 -4.05 -25.66 -18.58
C ALA A 50 -5.34 -26.19 -19.25
N ASN A 51 -6.28 -25.26 -19.47
CA ASN A 51 -7.19 -25.30 -20.60
C ASN A 51 -7.11 -23.98 -21.36
N HIS A 52 -6.80 -24.12 -22.65
CA HIS A 52 -6.72 -23.07 -23.65
C HIS A 52 -8.11 -22.89 -24.24
N ASP A 53 -8.73 -21.73 -24.03
CA ASP A 53 -9.81 -21.27 -24.89
C ASP A 53 -9.63 -19.79 -25.21
N SER A 54 -9.81 -19.47 -26.49
CA SER A 54 -9.38 -18.25 -27.14
C SER A 54 -10.48 -17.18 -27.12
N GLY A 55 -10.08 -15.95 -26.84
CA GLY A 55 -10.66 -14.79 -27.51
C GLY A 55 -11.69 -13.97 -26.72
N ASN A 56 -11.19 -13.18 -25.77
CA ASN A 56 -11.58 -11.77 -25.64
C ASN A 56 -10.39 -11.03 -25.01
N GLY A 57 -10.02 -9.87 -25.55
CA GLY A 57 -8.88 -9.08 -25.06
C GLY A 57 -9.17 -8.39 -23.73
N ASP A 58 -9.63 -9.14 -22.74
CA ASP A 58 -9.82 -8.67 -21.39
C ASP A 58 -8.43 -8.47 -20.79
N LYS A 59 -8.05 -7.21 -20.60
CA LYS A 59 -6.89 -6.84 -19.79
C LYS A 59 -7.11 -7.47 -18.41
N MET A 60 -6.50 -8.63 -18.19
CA MET A 60 -6.45 -9.23 -16.87
C MET A 60 -5.79 -8.22 -15.95
N GLU A 61 -6.61 -7.59 -15.11
CA GLU A 61 -6.16 -6.55 -14.22
C GLU A 61 -5.17 -7.18 -13.23
N THR A 62 -3.98 -6.59 -13.09
CA THR A 62 -2.94 -7.16 -12.20
C THR A 62 -3.46 -7.24 -10.76
N ALA A 63 -3.13 -8.36 -10.11
CA ALA A 63 -3.42 -8.59 -8.69
C ALA A 63 -2.85 -7.43 -7.86
N TRP A 64 -3.59 -7.00 -6.85
CA TRP A 64 -3.20 -5.87 -6.04
C TRP A 64 -2.14 -6.27 -5.02
N GLU A 65 -0.97 -5.62 -5.08
CA GLU A 65 0.20 -5.98 -4.28
C GLU A 65 0.53 -4.94 -3.20
N CYS A 66 -0.09 -3.76 -3.19
CA CYS A 66 0.20 -2.77 -2.15
C CYS A 66 -0.26 -3.23 -0.76
N GLY A 67 0.63 -3.80 0.04
CA GLY A 67 0.36 -4.23 1.42
C GLY A 67 1.17 -5.47 1.76
N THR A 68 1.39 -5.72 3.06
CA THR A 68 2.23 -6.82 3.54
C THR A 68 1.47 -8.14 3.69
N ASP A 69 0.15 -8.07 3.83
CA ASP A 69 -0.73 -9.21 4.10
C ASP A 69 -2.11 -9.02 3.44
N GLN A 70 -2.94 -10.05 3.47
CA GLN A 70 -4.24 -10.03 2.78
C GLN A 70 -5.15 -8.90 3.28
N LEU A 71 -5.17 -8.60 4.58
CA LEU A 71 -6.02 -7.55 5.13
C LEU A 71 -5.53 -6.18 4.68
N THR A 72 -4.23 -5.91 4.82
CA THR A 72 -3.65 -4.62 4.41
C THR A 72 -3.77 -4.39 2.91
N LYS A 73 -3.61 -5.43 2.07
CA LYS A 73 -3.87 -5.39 0.63
C LYS A 73 -5.33 -5.05 0.31
N LEU A 74 -6.30 -5.69 0.96
CA LEU A 74 -7.73 -5.41 0.75
C LEU A 74 -8.10 -3.96 1.12
N VAL A 75 -7.58 -3.47 2.24
CA VAL A 75 -7.86 -2.10 2.73
C VAL A 75 -7.26 -1.05 1.80
N SER A 76 -6.00 -1.21 1.41
CA SER A 76 -5.31 -0.28 0.52
C SER A 76 -5.92 -0.30 -0.88
N GLU A 77 -6.31 -1.47 -1.41
CA GLU A 77 -6.98 -1.58 -2.70
C GLU A 77 -8.33 -0.85 -2.67
N SER A 78 -9.12 -1.09 -1.61
CA SER A 78 -10.43 -0.45 -1.44
C SER A 78 -10.30 1.08 -1.39
N LYS A 79 -9.25 1.61 -0.76
CA LYS A 79 -8.96 3.05 -0.73
C LYS A 79 -8.70 3.58 -2.14
N ILE A 80 -7.85 2.91 -2.92
CA ILE A 80 -7.48 3.34 -4.27
C ILE A 80 -8.63 3.16 -5.26
N LYS A 81 -9.40 2.07 -5.19
CA LYS A 81 -10.61 1.88 -6.02
C LYS A 81 -11.64 2.99 -5.77
N ARG A 82 -11.78 3.49 -4.55
CA ARG A 82 -12.71 4.59 -4.22
C ARG A 82 -12.21 5.97 -4.64
N HIS A 83 -10.94 6.28 -4.37
CA HIS A 83 -10.43 7.66 -4.56
C HIS A 83 -9.74 7.87 -5.92
N CYS A 84 -9.11 6.82 -6.43
CA CYS A 84 -8.17 6.86 -7.55
C CYS A 84 -8.41 5.71 -8.54
N PRO A 85 -9.65 5.38 -8.95
CA PRO A 85 -9.94 4.15 -9.70
C PRO A 85 -9.16 4.03 -11.01
N ARG A 86 -8.98 5.15 -11.73
CA ARG A 86 -8.21 5.19 -12.99
C ARG A 86 -6.69 5.07 -12.81
N LEU A 87 -6.21 5.20 -11.58
CA LEU A 87 -4.80 5.12 -11.23
C LEU A 87 -4.47 3.83 -10.46
N ARG A 88 -5.42 2.89 -10.33
CA ARG A 88 -5.18 1.61 -9.63
C ARG A 88 -3.97 0.88 -10.21
N SER A 89 -3.97 0.64 -11.52
CA SER A 89 -2.85 -0.07 -12.19
C SER A 89 -1.48 0.62 -12.02
N PRO A 90 -1.31 1.93 -12.33
CA PRO A 90 0.00 2.57 -12.16
C PRO A 90 0.45 2.68 -10.70
N ILE A 91 -0.47 2.87 -9.74
CA ILE A 91 -0.12 2.85 -8.31
C ILE A 91 0.33 1.44 -7.90
N ASN A 92 -0.39 0.40 -8.35
CA ASN A 92 -0.04 -0.98 -8.06
C ASN A 92 1.35 -1.36 -8.61
N GLN A 93 1.70 -0.84 -9.78
CA GLN A 93 3.02 -1.07 -10.37
C GLN A 93 4.14 -0.52 -9.48
N CYS A 94 3.91 0.58 -8.77
CA CYS A 94 4.89 1.09 -7.80
C CYS A 94 5.09 0.11 -6.64
N CYS A 95 4.02 -0.53 -6.16
CA CYS A 95 4.09 -1.51 -5.08
C CYS A 95 4.83 -2.79 -5.52
N ILE A 96 4.51 -3.31 -6.71
CA ILE A 96 5.23 -4.46 -7.30
C ILE A 96 6.74 -4.18 -7.39
N ASN A 97 7.11 -2.99 -7.85
CA ASN A 97 8.53 -2.61 -7.96
C ASN A 97 9.19 -2.41 -6.58
N HIS A 98 8.44 -1.96 -5.58
CA HIS A 98 8.92 -1.79 -4.20
C HIS A 98 9.16 -3.12 -3.51
N ASP A 99 8.21 -4.06 -3.62
CA ASP A 99 8.35 -5.43 -3.13
C ASP A 99 9.56 -6.11 -3.77
N TYR A 100 9.72 -5.98 -5.10
CA TYR A 100 10.91 -6.48 -5.79
C TYR A 100 12.21 -5.84 -5.26
N CYS A 101 12.21 -4.53 -5.00
CA CYS A 101 13.36 -3.83 -4.44
C CYS A 101 13.72 -4.36 -3.03
N TYR A 102 12.70 -4.61 -2.21
CA TYR A 102 12.84 -5.24 -0.90
C TYR A 102 13.38 -6.67 -1.03
N ASP A 103 12.82 -7.51 -1.91
CA ASP A 103 13.31 -8.88 -2.16
C ASP A 103 14.78 -8.90 -2.60
N LYS A 104 15.21 -7.91 -3.40
CA LYS A 104 16.60 -7.78 -3.83
C LYS A 104 17.51 -7.12 -2.81
N GLN A 105 16.98 -6.69 -1.67
CA GLN A 105 17.74 -6.09 -0.58
C GLN A 105 18.63 -4.92 -1.05
N PHE A 106 18.11 -4.07 -1.94
CA PHE A 106 18.86 -2.90 -2.45
C PHE A 106 19.07 -1.77 -1.44
N GLY A 107 18.60 -1.94 -0.21
CA GLY A 107 18.60 -0.92 0.85
C GLY A 107 17.22 -0.30 1.01
N LYS A 108 16.69 -0.34 2.23
CA LYS A 108 15.33 0.15 2.54
C LYS A 108 15.12 1.60 2.11
N GLU A 109 16.03 2.50 2.47
CA GLU A 109 15.92 3.93 2.14
C GLU A 109 15.84 4.17 0.62
N LEU A 110 16.71 3.52 -0.15
CA LEU A 110 16.70 3.58 -1.61
C LEU A 110 15.37 3.07 -2.19
N CYS A 111 14.88 1.93 -1.68
CA CYS A 111 13.63 1.35 -2.12
C CYS A 111 12.43 2.26 -1.79
N ASP A 112 12.37 2.79 -0.58
CA ASP A 112 11.30 3.69 -0.13
C ASP A 112 11.30 4.99 -0.94
N ASP A 113 12.46 5.59 -1.21
CA ASP A 113 12.58 6.80 -2.02
C ASP A 113 12.15 6.57 -3.46
N THR A 114 12.56 5.45 -4.05
CA THR A 114 12.15 5.04 -5.40
C THR A 114 10.64 4.83 -5.47
N PHE A 115 10.06 4.20 -4.44
CA PHE A 115 8.61 4.00 -4.33
C PHE A 115 7.86 5.33 -4.20
N CYS A 116 8.31 6.22 -3.31
CA CYS A 116 7.71 7.54 -3.12
C CYS A 116 7.73 8.36 -4.42
N ASN A 117 8.84 8.33 -5.17
CA ASN A 117 8.93 9.01 -6.46
C ASN A 117 8.00 8.38 -7.51
N CYS A 118 7.95 7.04 -7.57
CA CYS A 118 7.02 6.33 -8.46
C CYS A 118 5.57 6.74 -8.20
N LEU A 119 5.13 6.75 -6.94
CA LEU A 119 3.78 7.17 -6.56
C LEU A 119 3.51 8.62 -6.94
N ASN A 120 4.48 9.52 -6.72
CA ASN A 120 4.36 10.92 -7.11
C ASN A 120 4.13 11.05 -8.63
N THR A 121 4.95 10.40 -9.45
CA THR A 121 4.81 10.42 -10.91
C THR A 121 3.50 9.78 -11.38
N ALA A 122 3.13 8.62 -10.82
CA ALA A 122 1.90 7.90 -11.17
C ALA A 122 0.63 8.73 -10.90
N THR A 123 0.69 9.64 -9.93
CA THR A 123 -0.46 10.40 -9.45
C THR A 123 -0.42 11.89 -9.78
N ILE A 124 0.64 12.40 -10.41
CA ILE A 124 0.92 13.84 -10.57
C ILE A 124 -0.26 14.65 -11.15
N ASN A 125 -1.05 14.04 -12.05
CA ASN A 125 -2.20 14.68 -12.71
C ASN A 125 -3.51 14.58 -11.89
N ASN A 126 -3.47 14.03 -10.68
CA ASN A 126 -4.61 13.94 -9.77
C ASN A 126 -4.20 14.42 -8.36
N PRO A 127 -4.50 15.67 -7.98
CA PRO A 127 -4.05 16.26 -6.73
C PRO A 127 -4.49 15.50 -5.47
N VAL A 128 -5.68 14.89 -5.47
CA VAL A 128 -6.17 14.09 -4.34
C VAL A 128 -5.33 12.82 -4.20
N CYS A 129 -5.14 12.10 -5.30
CA CYS A 129 -4.33 10.89 -5.29
C CYS A 129 -2.87 11.19 -4.96
N ASN A 130 -2.34 12.31 -5.45
CA ASN A 130 -0.94 12.70 -5.24
C ASN A 130 -0.67 13.20 -3.82
N LYS A 131 -1.40 14.22 -3.37
CA LYS A 131 -1.10 14.89 -2.10
C LYS A 131 -1.63 14.15 -0.87
N ARG A 132 -2.62 13.27 -1.06
CA ARG A 132 -3.19 12.46 0.03
C ARG A 132 -2.77 11.00 -0.07
N ASP A 133 -3.24 10.29 -1.09
CA ASP A 133 -3.15 8.83 -1.09
C ASP A 133 -1.71 8.33 -1.33
N ALA A 134 -0.99 8.87 -2.32
CA ALA A 134 0.43 8.62 -2.59
C ALA A 134 1.32 9.09 -1.44
N ARG A 135 1.09 10.30 -0.91
CA ARG A 135 1.81 10.79 0.28
C ARG A 135 1.65 9.83 1.47
N SER A 136 0.42 9.41 1.79
CA SER A 136 0.19 8.47 2.89
C SER A 136 0.92 7.14 2.68
N PHE A 137 0.93 6.58 1.46
CA PHE A 137 1.63 5.32 1.18
C PHE A 137 3.14 5.47 1.38
N CYS A 138 3.72 6.56 0.87
CA CYS A 138 5.13 6.90 1.07
C CYS A 138 5.49 7.03 2.57
N GLU A 139 4.67 7.74 3.36
CA GLU A 139 4.89 7.91 4.80
C GLU A 139 4.80 6.57 5.55
N LEU A 140 3.84 5.70 5.18
CA LEU A 140 3.66 4.40 5.81
C LEU A 140 4.84 3.45 5.61
N VAL A 141 5.39 3.34 4.39
CA VAL A 141 6.55 2.45 4.15
C VAL A 141 7.80 2.95 4.87
N ARG A 142 7.98 4.28 4.97
CA ARG A 142 9.10 4.85 5.69
C ARG A 142 9.00 4.58 7.19
N ALA A 143 7.82 4.75 7.77
CA ALA A 143 7.57 4.59 9.20
C ALA A 143 7.52 3.11 9.64
N PHE A 144 6.95 2.22 8.82
CA PHE A 144 6.62 0.85 9.23
C PHE A 144 7.25 -0.25 8.35
N GLY A 145 7.95 0.11 7.27
CA GLY A 145 8.51 -0.85 6.30
C GLY A 145 9.72 -1.65 6.79
N GLU A 146 10.32 -1.30 7.94
CA GLU A 146 11.55 -1.96 8.43
C GLU A 146 11.38 -3.48 8.58
N THR A 147 10.28 -3.91 9.19
CA THR A 147 10.02 -5.34 9.38
C THR A 147 9.79 -6.05 8.06
N ALA A 148 9.05 -5.43 7.12
CA ALA A 148 8.80 -6.00 5.80
C ALA A 148 10.10 -6.13 4.99
N TYR A 149 10.97 -5.10 5.02
CA TYR A 149 12.28 -5.13 4.37
C TYR A 149 13.16 -6.25 4.92
N MET A 150 13.27 -6.38 6.24
CA MET A 150 14.05 -7.45 6.86
C MET A 150 13.50 -8.84 6.53
N GLN A 151 12.17 -9.00 6.49
CA GLN A 151 11.53 -10.28 6.18
C GLN A 151 11.77 -10.70 4.72
N ALA A 152 11.69 -9.77 3.77
CA ALA A 152 11.96 -10.04 2.36
C ALA A 152 13.39 -10.56 2.11
N GLY A 153 14.35 -10.16 2.95
CA GLY A 153 15.74 -10.62 2.87
C GLY A 153 16.05 -11.92 3.59
N ARG A 154 15.08 -12.54 4.29
CA ARG A 154 15.32 -13.80 4.99
C ARG A 154 15.44 -14.94 4.00
N PRO A 155 16.44 -15.83 4.13
CA PRO A 155 16.43 -17.09 3.42
C PRO A 155 15.15 -17.85 3.76
N LEU A 156 14.49 -18.43 2.76
CA LEU A 156 13.44 -19.39 3.00
C LEU A 156 14.05 -20.53 3.84
N SER A 157 13.55 -20.71 5.05
CA SER A 157 13.90 -21.87 5.87
C SER A 157 13.23 -23.09 5.23
N ASP A 158 14.05 -23.98 4.67
CA ASP A 158 13.66 -25.34 4.25
C ASP A 158 13.09 -26.16 5.42
#